data_AF-A0A920SYR0-F1
#
_entry.id   AF-A0A920SYR0-F1
#
_cell.length_a   1.000
_cell.length_b   1.000
_cell.length_c   1.000
_cell.angle_alpha   90.00
_cell.angle_beta   90.00
_cell.angle_gamma   90.00
#
_symmetry.space_group_name_H-M   'P 1'
#
loop_
_entity.id
_entity.type
_entity.pdbx_description
1 polymer ?
#
loop_
_entity_poly.entity_id
_entity_poly.type
_entity_poly.pdbx_seq_one_letter_code
_entity_poly.pdbx_strand_id
1 'polypeptide(L)'
;MVQRVNFASEIMGDLDRPGIRKIVDQVKEESGTDDSPETLIDACLTHLGWLDVSDETRSELVKFASRNSSDRDQQVSSLLQLIVSTREYQLI
;
A
#
# COMPACT_ATOMS: atom_id res chain seq x y z
N MET A 1 -4.62 -20.11 2.35
CA MET A 1 -4.16 -18.72 2.63
C MET A 1 -3.42 -18.12 1.43
N VAL A 2 -2.52 -18.86 0.77
CA VAL A 2 -1.72 -18.35 -0.36
C VAL A 2 -2.57 -17.81 -1.54
N GLN A 3 -3.68 -18.47 -1.92
CA GLN A 3 -4.55 -17.98 -3.01
C GLN A 3 -5.20 -16.62 -2.72
N ARG A 4 -5.52 -16.31 -1.44
CA ARG A 4 -6.12 -15.00 -1.08
C ARG A 4 -5.10 -13.87 -1.16
N VAL A 5 -3.86 -14.15 -0.75
CA VAL A 5 -2.74 -13.22 -0.83
C VAL A 5 -2.39 -12.93 -2.29
N ASN A 6 -2.26 -13.97 -3.11
CA ASN A 6 -1.95 -13.81 -4.53
C ASN A 6 -3.05 -13.03 -5.27
N PHE A 7 -4.33 -13.33 -4.99
CA PHE A 7 -5.43 -12.59 -5.58
C PHE A 7 -5.43 -11.12 -5.15
N ALA A 8 -5.33 -10.82 -3.86
CA ALA A 8 -5.31 -9.45 -3.37
C ALA A 8 -4.13 -8.65 -3.94
N SER A 9 -2.95 -9.26 -3.99
CA SER A 9 -1.76 -8.64 -4.58
C SER A 9 -1.92 -8.43 -6.10
N GLU A 10 -2.42 -9.40 -6.84
CA GLU A 10 -2.65 -9.27 -8.29
C GLU A 10 -3.66 -8.15 -8.61
N ILE A 11 -4.75 -8.06 -7.84
CA ILE A 11 -5.76 -6.99 -8.03
C ILE A 11 -5.18 -5.62 -7.67
N MET A 12 -4.45 -5.49 -6.55
CA MET A 12 -3.89 -4.21 -6.10
C MET A 12 -2.76 -3.68 -7.01
N GLY A 13 -2.12 -4.57 -7.78
CA GLY A 13 -1.11 -4.19 -8.77
C GLY A 13 -1.68 -3.75 -10.13
N ASP A 14 -2.97 -3.98 -10.38
CA ASP A 14 -3.61 -3.73 -11.67
C ASP A 14 -4.14 -2.28 -11.76
N LEU A 15 -3.28 -1.39 -12.25
CA LEU A 15 -3.56 0.04 -12.43
C LEU A 15 -4.53 0.35 -13.58
N ASP A 16 -4.90 -0.64 -14.41
CA ASP A 16 -5.91 -0.49 -15.45
C ASP A 16 -7.34 -0.57 -14.86
N ARG A 17 -7.47 -1.03 -13.61
CA ARG A 17 -8.74 -1.03 -12.91
C ARG A 17 -9.08 0.37 -12.40
N PRO A 18 -10.25 0.92 -12.75
CA PRO A 18 -10.62 2.28 -12.37
C PRO A 18 -10.72 2.47 -10.84
N GLY A 19 -11.10 1.41 -10.11
CA GLY A 19 -11.13 1.44 -8.64
C GLY A 19 -9.74 1.51 -8.02
N ILE A 20 -8.77 0.75 -8.56
CA ILE A 20 -7.39 0.73 -8.05
C ILE A 20 -6.69 2.04 -8.40
N ARG A 21 -6.85 2.52 -9.64
CA ARG A 21 -6.36 3.84 -10.05
C ARG A 21 -6.88 4.95 -9.13
N LYS A 22 -8.17 4.92 -8.80
CA LYS A 22 -8.76 5.88 -7.85
C LYS A 22 -8.11 5.81 -6.47
N ILE A 23 -7.86 4.63 -5.91
CA ILE A 23 -7.19 4.48 -4.61
C ILE A 23 -5.76 5.03 -4.68
N VAL A 24 -5.03 4.70 -5.74
CA VAL A 24 -3.65 5.19 -5.94
C VAL A 24 -3.60 6.71 -6.06
N ASP A 25 -4.51 7.29 -6.83
CA ASP A 25 -4.61 8.75 -6.98
C ASP A 25 -4.94 9.43 -5.64
N GLN A 26 -5.87 8.86 -4.85
CA GLN A 26 -6.21 9.38 -3.52
C GLN A 26 -5.04 9.29 -2.54
N VAL A 27 -4.33 8.16 -2.48
CA VAL A 27 -3.14 8.00 -1.64
C VAL A 27 -2.05 9.03 -2.02
N LYS A 28 -1.86 9.28 -3.32
CA LYS A 28 -0.92 10.30 -3.80
C LYS A 28 -1.34 11.72 -3.43
N GLU A 29 -2.63 12.00 -3.50
CA GLU A 29 -3.18 13.31 -3.12
C GLU A 29 -3.05 13.56 -1.60
N GLU A 30 -3.32 12.55 -0.77
CA GLU A 30 -3.20 12.62 0.70
C GLU A 30 -1.74 12.67 1.18
N SER A 31 -0.84 11.92 0.54
CA SER A 31 0.60 11.99 0.86
C SER A 31 1.22 13.33 0.45
N GLY A 32 0.64 14.03 -0.54
CA GLY A 32 0.93 15.43 -0.83
C GLY A 32 2.42 15.73 -1.06
N THR A 33 2.83 16.95 -0.71
CA THR A 33 4.22 17.46 -0.82
C THR A 33 5.15 16.90 0.26
N ASP A 34 4.58 16.31 1.32
CA ASP A 34 5.33 15.67 2.40
C ASP A 34 5.64 14.23 1.97
N ASP A 35 6.64 14.12 1.08
CA ASP A 35 7.09 12.88 0.43
C ASP A 35 7.81 11.92 1.41
N SER A 36 7.40 11.93 2.69
CA SER A 36 7.95 11.05 3.70
C SER A 36 7.40 9.62 3.50
N PRO A 37 8.27 8.60 3.56
CA PRO A 37 7.85 7.21 3.53
C PRO A 37 6.76 6.89 4.57
N GLU A 38 6.81 7.51 5.74
CA GLU A 38 5.85 7.33 6.82
C GLU A 38 4.45 7.83 6.45
N THR A 39 4.33 9.05 5.91
CA THR A 39 3.04 9.60 5.46
C THR A 39 2.44 8.75 4.35
N LEU A 40 3.28 8.23 3.45
CA LEU A 40 2.83 7.34 2.37
C LEU A 40 2.25 6.03 2.90
N ILE A 41 2.88 5.43 3.92
CA ILE A 41 2.35 4.21 4.57
C ILE A 41 1.03 4.51 5.28
N ASP A 42 0.95 5.60 6.03
CA ASP A 42 -0.25 5.95 6.79
C ASP A 42 -1.46 6.20 5.86
N ALA A 43 -1.24 6.84 4.70
CA ALA A 43 -2.26 7.00 3.66
C ALA A 43 -2.72 5.64 3.09
N CYS A 44 -1.78 4.73 2.79
CA CYS A 44 -2.13 3.40 2.28
C CYS A 44 -2.97 2.59 3.29
N LEU A 45 -2.60 2.61 4.58
CA LEU A 45 -3.32 1.90 5.64
C LEU A 45 -4.73 2.47 5.86
N THR A 46 -4.88 3.79 5.76
CA THR A 46 -6.18 4.48 5.86
C THR A 46 -7.12 4.04 4.74
N HIS A 47 -6.64 4.06 3.50
CA HIS A 47 -7.43 3.67 2.33
C HIS A 47 -7.79 2.19 2.26
N LEU A 48 -7.01 1.32 2.93
CA LEU A 48 -7.29 -0.12 3.05
C LEU A 48 -8.24 -0.47 4.20
N GLY A 49 -8.83 0.54 4.86
CA GLY A 49 -9.83 0.36 5.91
C GLY A 49 -9.32 0.64 7.31
N TRP A 50 -8.41 1.61 7.46
CA TRP A 50 -7.86 2.01 8.76
C TRP A 50 -7.15 0.85 9.46
N LEU A 51 -6.28 0.18 8.70
CA LEU A 51 -5.58 -1.00 9.18
C LEU A 51 -4.55 -0.63 10.25
N ASP A 52 -4.70 -1.21 11.44
CA ASP A 52 -3.67 -1.18 12.47
C ASP A 52 -2.69 -2.35 12.26
N VAL A 53 -1.41 -2.03 12.13
CA VAL A 53 -0.34 -3.01 11.90
C VAL A 53 0.68 -2.91 13.03
N SER A 54 1.36 -4.02 13.32
CA SER A 54 2.43 -4.01 14.32
C SER A 54 3.56 -3.04 13.95
N ASP A 55 4.29 -2.53 14.95
CA ASP A 55 5.46 -1.66 14.74
C ASP A 55 6.52 -2.33 13.84
N GLU A 56 6.67 -3.65 13.93
CA GLU A 56 7.56 -4.44 13.09
C GLU A 56 7.11 -4.38 11.62
N THR A 57 5.84 -4.69 11.34
CA THR A 57 5.26 -4.59 10.00
C THR A 57 5.36 -3.17 9.46
N ARG A 58 5.04 -2.16 10.27
CA ARG A 58 5.15 -0.75 9.88
C ARG A 58 6.58 -0.37 9.51
N SER A 59 7.56 -0.81 10.30
CA SER A 59 8.98 -0.53 10.04
C SER A 59 9.43 -1.11 8.69
N GLU A 60 9.02 -2.35 8.36
CA GLU A 60 9.35 -2.97 7.08
C GLU A 60 8.66 -2.27 5.90
N LEU A 61 7.40 -1.84 6.06
CA LEU A 61 6.68 -1.05 5.06
C LEU A 61 7.38 0.28 4.78
N VAL A 62 7.80 1.01 5.82
CA VAL A 62 8.54 2.28 5.71
C VAL A 62 9.90 2.07 5.04
N LYS A 63 10.63 1.00 5.40
CA LYS A 63 11.88 0.61 4.73
C LYS A 63 11.67 0.29 3.25
N PHE A 64 10.51 -0.25 2.87
CA PHE A 64 10.18 -0.48 1.48
C PHE A 64 9.84 0.83 0.76
N ALA A 65 9.01 1.68 1.37
CA ALA A 65 8.60 2.98 0.82
C ALA A 65 9.77 3.97 0.64
N SER A 66 10.81 3.88 1.48
CA SER A 66 12.03 4.69 1.35
C SER A 66 12.93 4.29 0.18
N ARG A 67 12.65 3.17 -0.49
CA ARG A 67 13.37 2.80 -1.71
C ARG A 67 12.86 3.68 -2.85
N ASN A 68 13.76 4.47 -3.42
CA ASN A 68 13.45 5.34 -4.55
C ASN A 68 12.85 4.54 -5.70
N SER A 69 11.63 4.90 -6.10
CA SER A 69 11.02 4.40 -7.32
C SER A 69 10.84 5.56 -8.30
N SER A 70 11.20 5.34 -9.56
CA SER A 70 11.03 6.34 -10.62
C SER A 70 9.56 6.48 -11.08
N ASP A 71 8.67 5.62 -10.57
CA ASP A 71 7.25 5.60 -10.90
C ASP A 71 6.42 5.56 -9.62
N ARG A 72 5.81 6.70 -9.30
CA ARG A 72 5.01 6.90 -8.07
C ARG A 72 3.75 6.03 -8.07
N ASP A 73 3.12 5.79 -9.23
CA ASP A 73 1.93 4.93 -9.33
C ASP A 73 2.32 3.49 -8.98
N GLN A 74 3.45 3.04 -9.52
CA GLN A 74 4.00 1.72 -9.24
C GLN A 74 4.48 1.57 -7.80
N GLN A 75 4.98 2.64 -7.17
CA GLN A 75 5.36 2.64 -5.76
C GLN A 75 4.16 2.36 -4.87
N VAL A 76 3.08 3.11 -5.09
CA VAL A 76 1.86 3.01 -4.30
C VAL A 76 1.20 1.67 -4.51
N SER A 77 1.09 1.19 -5.76
CA SER A 77 0.53 -0.14 -6.03
C SER A 77 1.33 -1.24 -5.34
N SER A 78 2.67 -1.17 -5.39
CA SER A 78 3.55 -2.16 -4.72
C SER A 78 3.40 -2.13 -3.20
N LEU A 79 3.18 -0.96 -2.61
CA LEU A 79 2.92 -0.83 -1.17
C LEU A 79 1.57 -1.42 -0.78
N LEU A 80 0.51 -1.13 -1.55
CA LEU A 80 -0.81 -1.72 -1.33
C LEU A 80 -0.74 -3.25 -1.44
N GLN A 81 -0.01 -3.78 -2.43
CA GLN A 81 0.25 -5.22 -2.60
C GLN A 81 0.94 -5.84 -1.37
N LEU A 82 1.94 -5.14 -0.82
CA LEU A 82 2.65 -5.61 0.37
C LEU A 82 1.75 -5.61 1.60
N ILE A 83 0.95 -4.55 1.80
CA ILE A 83 0.01 -4.42 2.93
C ILE A 83 -1.05 -5.52 2.88
N VAL A 84 -1.68 -5.77 1.73
CA VAL A 84 -2.71 -6.83 1.63
C VAL A 84 -2.14 -8.25 1.81
N SER A 85 -0.81 -8.39 1.70
CA SER A 85 -0.08 -9.64 1.94
C SER A 85 0.35 -9.83 3.39
N THR A 86 0.19 -8.81 4.25
CA THR A 86 0.51 -8.90 5.69
C THR A 86 -0.42 -9.86 6.41
N ARG A 87 0.04 -10.39 7.56
CA ARG A 87 -0.80 -11.26 8.39
C ARG A 87 -1.99 -10.51 8.95
N GLU A 88 -1.77 -9.26 9.35
CA GLU A 88 -2.76 -8.37 9.92
C GLU A 88 -3.94 -8.20 8.96
N TYR A 89 -3.68 -7.95 7.67
CA TYR A 89 -4.76 -7.86 6.67
C TYR A 89 -5.49 -9.18 6.41
N GLN A 90 -4.81 -10.31 6.52
CA GLN A 90 -5.41 -11.63 6.28
C GLN A 90 -6.22 -12.17 7.47
N LEU A 91 -6.00 -11.62 8.67
CA LEU A 91 -6.65 -12.02 9.92
C LEU A 91 -7.88 -11.16 10.26
N ILE A 92 -8.14 -10.09 9.50
CA ILE A 92 -9.40 -9.32 9.56
C ILE A 92 -10.57 -10.20 9.08
#